data_AF-A0A537JID9-F1
#
_entry.id   AF-A0A537JID9-F1
#
_cell.length_a   1.000
_cell.length_b   1.000
_cell.length_c   1.000
_cell.angle_alpha   90.00
_cell.angle_beta   90.00
_cell.angle_gamma   90.00
#
_symmetry.space_group_name_H-M   'P 1'
#
loop_
_entity.id
_entity.type
_entity.pdbx_description
1 polymer ?
#
loop_
_entity_poly.entity_id
_entity_poly.type
_entity_poly.pdbx_seq_one_letter_code
_entity_poly.pdbx_strand_id
1 'polypeptide(L)'
;MIYYTDYSRGYLGRFDTKTRATTEWPSPGGPKARPYAITIVNGVVWYSESNTKPNTIVRFDPRTEKFQTWAIPSGGGVVRNMVHTPDGTALWIACSGMNRIGRVQIK
;
A
#
# COMPACT_ATOMS: atom_id res chain seq x y z
N MET A 1 14.12 5.39 8.48
CA MET A 1 13.66 4.78 7.22
C MET A 1 12.34 5.42 6.86
N ILE A 2 12.22 5.89 5.62
CA ILE A 2 10.98 6.44 5.08
C ILE A 2 10.55 5.51 3.95
N TYR A 3 9.27 5.13 3.94
CA TYR A 3 8.67 4.45 2.80
C TYR A 3 7.78 5.43 2.06
N TYR A 4 7.79 5.34 0.73
CA TYR A 4 6.96 6.18 -0.14
C TYR A 4 6.40 5.37 -1.29
N THR A 5 5.27 5.83 -1.82
CA THR A 5 4.66 5.31 -3.04
C THR A 5 4.93 6.29 -4.18
N ASP A 6 5.55 5.80 -5.26
CA ASP A 6 5.71 6.60 -6.48
C ASP A 6 4.51 6.34 -7.39
N TYR A 7 3.53 7.24 -7.29
CA TYR A 7 2.28 7.17 -8.04
C TYR A 7 2.48 7.11 -9.55
N SER A 8 3.46 7.86 -10.08
CA SER A 8 3.64 8.03 -11.52
C SER A 8 4.44 6.89 -12.13
N ARG A 9 5.44 6.37 -11.43
CA ARG A 9 6.31 5.29 -11.93
C ARG A 9 5.80 3.90 -11.55
N GLY A 10 4.93 3.78 -10.55
CA GLY A 10 4.43 2.49 -10.09
C GLY A 10 5.43 1.74 -9.22
N TYR A 11 6.06 2.43 -8.25
CA TYR A 11 7.06 1.84 -7.36
C TYR A 11 6.68 1.99 -5.89
N LEU A 12 7.09 1.00 -5.09
CA LEU A 12 7.32 1.18 -3.67
C LEU A 12 8.78 1.61 -3.48
N GLY A 13 9.01 2.69 -2.74
CA GLY A 13 10.34 3.18 -2.43
C GLY A 13 10.64 3.14 -0.93
N ARG A 14 11.93 2.98 -0.61
CA ARG A 14 12.50 3.11 0.72
C ARG A 14 13.69 4.06 0.67
N PHE A 15 13.64 5.10 1.49
CA PHE A 15 14.73 6.04 1.67
C PHE A 15 15.36 5.87 3.06
N ASP A 16 16.67 5.65 3.08
CA ASP A 16 17.46 5.67 4.31
C ASP A 16 17.90 7.11 4.62
N THR A 17 17.36 7.66 5.70
CA THR A 17 17.64 9.02 6.14
C THR A 17 19.08 9.24 6.64
N LYS A 18 19.81 8.16 6.99
CA LYS A 18 21.20 8.24 7.45
C LYS A 18 22.18 8.23 6.28
N THR A 19 22.02 7.28 5.36
CA THR A 19 22.95 7.07 4.24
C THR A 19 22.55 7.83 2.97
N ARG A 20 21.31 8.33 2.92
CA ARG A 20 20.66 8.91 1.73
C ARG A 20 20.49 7.91 0.57
N ALA A 21 20.68 6.62 0.84
CA ALA A 21 20.43 5.57 -0.14
C ALA A 21 18.93 5.38 -0.38
N THR A 22 18.58 5.11 -1.64
CA THR A 22 17.21 4.80 -2.05
C THR A 22 17.17 3.39 -2.61
N THR A 23 16.18 2.60 -2.19
CA THR A 23 15.86 1.30 -2.78
C THR A 23 14.42 1.37 -3.28
N GLU A 24 14.18 0.94 -4.51
CA GLU A 24 12.84 0.92 -5.10
C GLU A 24 12.52 -0.47 -5.66
N TRP A 25 11.26 -0.88 -5.52
CA TRP A 25 10.74 -2.13 -6.04
C TRP A 25 9.52 -1.83 -6.94
N PRO A 26 9.40 -2.50 -8.09
CA PRO A 26 8.23 -2.37 -8.94
C PRO A 26 6.99 -2.86 -8.18
N SER A 27 5.91 -2.07 -8.27
CA SER A 27 4.62 -2.45 -7.71
C SER A 27 4.05 -3.68 -8.44
N PRO A 28 3.39 -4.64 -7.76
CA PRO A 28 2.86 -5.85 -8.40
C PRO A 28 1.85 -5.59 -9.53
N GLY A 29 1.09 -4.50 -9.46
CA GLY A 29 0.17 -4.04 -10.49
C GLY A 29 0.86 -3.37 -11.70
N GLY A 30 2.19 -3.31 -11.72
CA GLY A 30 3.01 -2.80 -12.81
C GLY A 30 3.20 -1.27 -12.84
N PRO A 31 3.83 -0.73 -13.89
CA PRO A 31 4.28 0.67 -13.95
C PRO A 31 3.12 1.69 -13.97
N LYS A 32 1.89 1.24 -14.20
CA LYS A 32 0.67 2.06 -14.18
C LYS A 32 -0.23 1.79 -12.97
N ALA A 33 0.25 1.03 -11.98
CA ALA A 33 -0.51 0.64 -10.79
C ALA A 33 -1.03 1.84 -9.98
N ARG A 34 -0.31 2.98 -10.04
CA ARG A 34 -0.62 4.19 -9.27
C ARG A 34 -0.74 3.89 -7.77
N PRO A 35 0.36 3.41 -7.14
CA PRO A 35 0.40 3.19 -5.71
C PRO A 35 0.15 4.52 -4.99
N TYR A 36 -0.64 4.52 -3.92
CA TYR A 36 -1.11 5.77 -3.33
C TYR A 36 -1.14 5.76 -1.79
N ALA A 37 -2.28 5.48 -1.15
CA ALA A 37 -2.33 5.40 0.31
C ALA A 37 -1.30 4.40 0.83
N ILE A 38 -0.61 4.74 1.93
CA ILE A 38 0.44 3.92 2.53
C ILE A 38 0.36 4.01 4.06
N THR A 39 0.59 2.90 4.75
CA THR A 39 0.81 2.82 6.20
C THR A 39 1.83 1.73 6.51
N ILE A 40 2.40 1.78 7.70
CA ILE A 40 3.23 0.71 8.25
C ILE A 40 2.53 0.16 9.50
N VAL A 41 2.50 -1.16 9.64
CA VAL A 41 1.99 -1.85 10.83
C VAL A 41 2.91 -3.04 11.11
N ASN A 42 3.36 -3.18 12.35
CA ASN A 42 4.24 -4.28 12.77
C ASN A 42 5.49 -4.45 11.88
N GLY A 43 6.05 -3.35 11.37
CA GLY A 43 7.22 -3.35 10.48
C GLY A 43 6.94 -3.77 9.03
N VAL A 44 5.68 -4.00 8.67
CA VAL A 44 5.22 -4.39 7.34
C VAL A 44 4.59 -3.18 6.65
N VAL A 45 4.92 -2.97 5.38
CA VAL A 45 4.38 -1.86 4.58
C VAL A 45 3.10 -2.30 3.91
N TRP A 46 2.06 -1.48 4.00
CA TRP A 46 0.81 -1.68 3.31
C TRP A 46 0.49 -0.46 2.47
N TYR A 47 0.06 -0.68 1.22
CA TYR A 47 -0.37 0.41 0.35
C TYR A 47 -1.48 -0.03 -0.60
N SER A 48 -2.15 0.92 -1.25
CA SER A 48 -3.15 0.65 -2.28
C SER A 48 -2.62 0.92 -3.68
N GLU A 49 -3.01 0.13 -4.68
CA GLU A 49 -2.84 0.46 -6.11
C GLU A 49 -4.17 0.97 -6.67
N SER A 50 -4.20 2.21 -7.16
CA SER A 50 -5.44 2.91 -7.52
C SER A 50 -5.83 2.77 -8.99
N ASN A 51 -5.06 2.04 -9.79
CA ASN A 51 -5.32 1.86 -11.21
C ASN A 51 -5.07 0.42 -11.68
N THR A 52 -5.42 -0.52 -10.81
CA THR A 52 -5.63 -1.93 -11.17
C THR A 52 -7.14 -2.17 -11.30
N LYS A 53 -7.56 -3.29 -11.90
CA LYS A 53 -9.00 -3.61 -12.02
C LYS A 53 -9.25 -5.04 -11.52
N PRO A 54 -9.82 -5.21 -10.32
CA PRO A 54 -10.18 -4.18 -9.32
C PRO A 54 -8.94 -3.52 -8.67
N ASN A 55 -9.13 -2.40 -7.96
CA ASN A 55 -8.04 -1.81 -7.15
C ASN A 55 -7.64 -2.76 -6.03
N THR A 56 -6.36 -2.72 -5.66
CA THR A 56 -5.76 -3.70 -4.77
C THR A 56 -5.20 -3.06 -3.51
N ILE A 57 -5.10 -3.87 -2.46
CA ILE A 57 -4.23 -3.63 -1.30
C ILE A 57 -3.02 -4.54 -1.44
N VAL A 58 -1.85 -3.95 -1.22
CA VAL A 58 -0.56 -4.62 -1.30
C VAL A 58 0.09 -4.62 0.08
N ARG A 59 0.62 -5.78 0.47
CA ARG A 59 1.52 -5.98 1.61
C ARG A 59 2.91 -6.19 1.09
N PHE A 60 3.89 -5.48 1.66
CA PHE A 60 5.31 -5.68 1.42
C PHE A 60 6.02 -5.95 2.74
N ASP A 61 6.73 -7.08 2.80
CA ASP A 61 7.55 -7.46 3.94
C ASP A 61 9.01 -7.05 3.70
N PRO A 62 9.53 -6.02 4.39
CA PRO A 62 10.89 -5.53 4.14
C PRO A 62 12.01 -6.50 4.53
N ARG A 63 11.71 -7.56 5.29
CA ARG A 63 12.72 -8.55 5.69
C ARG A 63 12.96 -9.59 4.60
N THR A 64 11.91 -9.88 3.82
CA THR A 64 11.97 -10.89 2.75
C THR A 64 11.87 -10.28 1.36
N GLU A 65 11.55 -8.99 1.28
CA GLU A 65 11.27 -8.25 0.04
C GLU A 65 10.16 -8.88 -0.80
N LYS A 66 9.20 -9.54 -0.15
CA LYS A 66 8.08 -10.20 -0.80
C LYS A 66 6.82 -9.35 -0.78
N PHE A 67 6.14 -9.35 -1.92
CA PHE A 67 4.82 -8.75 -2.10
C PHE A 67 3.71 -9.78 -1.96
N GLN A 68 2.57 -9.34 -1.44
CA GLN A 68 1.29 -10.03 -1.51
C GLN A 68 0.21 -9.00 -1.83
N THR A 69 -0.75 -9.39 -2.65
CA THR A 69 -1.75 -8.47 -3.20
C THR A 69 -3.14 -9.08 -3.10
N TRP A 70 -4.12 -8.28 -2.72
CA TRP A 70 -5.53 -8.67 -2.68
C TRP A 70 -6.40 -7.63 -3.38
N ALA A 71 -7.36 -8.11 -4.15
CA ALA A 71 -8.42 -7.29 -4.71
C ALA A 71 -9.29 -6.68 -3.60
N ILE A 72 -9.64 -5.40 -3.72
CA ILE A 72 -10.65 -4.78 -2.87
C ILE A 72 -12.02 -5.19 -3.43
N PRO A 73 -12.89 -5.91 -2.68
CA PRO A 73 -14.13 -6.45 -3.22
C PRO A 73 -15.11 -5.40 -3.76
N SER A 74 -15.09 -4.19 -3.19
CA SER A 74 -15.90 -3.06 -3.67
C SER A 74 -15.30 -2.35 -4.89
N GLY A 75 -14.16 -2.81 -5.41
CA GLY A 75 -13.37 -2.11 -6.42
C GLY A 75 -12.51 -0.97 -5.86
N GLY A 76 -12.67 -0.60 -4.59
CA GLY A 76 -11.82 0.34 -3.86
C GLY A 76 -11.92 1.82 -4.24
N GLY A 77 -12.23 2.15 -5.50
CA GLY A 77 -12.11 3.52 -5.99
C GLY A 77 -10.70 4.06 -5.72
N VAL A 78 -10.52 5.35 -5.46
CA VAL A 78 -9.17 5.87 -5.15
C VAL A 78 -8.96 5.88 -3.64
N VAL A 79 -8.28 4.86 -3.10
CA VAL A 79 -7.94 4.85 -1.67
C VAL A 79 -6.85 5.91 -1.41
N ARG A 80 -7.26 7.03 -0.79
CA ARG A 80 -6.37 8.17 -0.51
C ARG A 80 -5.80 8.15 0.89
N ASN A 81 -6.58 7.63 1.83
CA ASN A 81 -6.23 7.54 3.24
C ASN A 81 -6.40 6.11 3.72
N MET A 82 -5.43 5.66 4.51
CA MET A 82 -5.50 4.40 5.24
C MET A 82 -4.85 4.57 6.61
N VAL A 83 -5.35 3.84 7.60
CA VAL A 83 -4.81 3.87 8.95
C VAL A 83 -4.89 2.48 9.56
N HIS A 84 -3.87 2.09 10.31
CA HIS A 84 -3.91 0.84 11.07
C HIS A 84 -4.63 1.06 12.40
N THR A 85 -5.26 0.00 12.89
CA THR A 85 -5.80 -0.07 14.24
C THR A 85 -4.66 -0.01 15.28
N PRO A 86 -4.87 0.58 16.47
CA PRO A 86 -3.82 0.70 17.48
C PRO A 86 -3.22 -0.63 17.94
N ASP A 87 -4.01 -1.72 17.90
CA ASP A 87 -3.55 -3.07 18.22
C ASP A 87 -2.81 -3.77 17.07
N GLY A 88 -2.72 -3.14 15.90
CA GLY A 88 -2.04 -3.66 14.72
C GLY A 88 -2.72 -4.85 14.04
N THR A 89 -3.98 -5.15 14.38
CA THR A 89 -4.71 -6.34 13.88
C THR A 89 -5.51 -6.07 12.61
N ALA A 90 -5.69 -4.80 12.23
CA ALA A 90 -6.44 -4.44 11.04
C ALA A 90 -6.03 -3.06 10.48
N LEU A 91 -6.45 -2.82 9.23
CA LEU A 91 -6.38 -1.53 8.54
C LEU A 91 -7.77 -1.05 8.19
N TRP A 92 -8.00 0.25 8.31
CA TRP A 92 -9.15 0.94 7.73
C TRP A 92 -8.72 1.66 6.45
N ILE A 93 -9.51 1.49 5.39
CA ILE A 93 -9.28 2.14 4.09
C ILE A 93 -10.51 2.97 3.71
N ALA A 94 -10.28 4.20 3.27
CA ALA A 94 -11.33 5.05 2.71
C ALA A 94 -11.46 4.79 1.20
N CYS A 95 -12.51 4.08 0.79
CA CYS A 95 -12.74 3.73 -0.62
C CYS A 95 -13.37 4.91 -1.36
N SER A 96 -12.58 5.95 -1.65
CA SER A 96 -13.07 7.22 -2.22
C SER A 96 -13.74 7.00 -3.57
N GLY A 97 -14.89 7.64 -3.78
CA GLY A 97 -15.72 7.45 -4.96
C GLY A 97 -16.67 6.25 -4.88
N MET A 98 -16.47 5.33 -3.93
CA MET A 98 -17.33 4.16 -3.72
C MET A 98 -18.34 4.32 -2.58
N ASN A 99 -18.30 5.44 -1.85
CA ASN A 99 -19.10 5.70 -0.63
C ASN A 99 -19.02 4.56 0.40
N ARG A 100 -17.80 4.06 0.65
CA ARG A 100 -17.54 2.91 1.54
C ARG A 100 -16.25 3.08 2.33
N ILE A 101 -16.19 2.44 3.49
CA ILE A 101 -14.97 2.16 4.25
C ILE A 101 -14.71 0.65 4.19
N GLY A 102 -13.47 0.24 3.96
CA GLY A 102 -13.05 -1.15 4.00
C GLY A 102 -12.25 -1.47 5.26
N ARG A 103 -12.36 -2.71 5.75
CA ARG A 103 -11.51 -3.26 6.81
C ARG A 103 -10.64 -4.37 6.23
N VAL A 104 -9.33 -4.27 6.38
CA VAL A 104 -8.37 -5.34 6.06
C VAL A 104 -7.94 -5.98 7.38
N GLN A 105 -8.22 -7.27 7.57
CA GLN A 105 -7.78 -8.00 8.76
C GLN A 105 -6.36 -8.52 8.56
N ILE A 106 -5.52 -8.36 9.57
CA ILE A 106 -4.15 -8.88 9.62
C ILE A 106 -4.19 -10.06 10.58
N LYS A 107 -3.77 -11.23 10.09
CA LYS A 107 -3.67 -12.46 10.88
C LYS A 107 -2.20 -12.78 11.13
#